data_AF-A0A7S0V6T2-F1
#
_entry.id   AF-A0A7S0V6T2-F1
#
_cell.length_a   1.000
_cell.length_b   1.000
_cell.length_c   1.000
_cell.angle_alpha   90.00
_cell.angle_beta   90.00
_cell.angle_gamma   90.00
#
_symmetry.space_group_name_H-M   'P 1'
#
loop_
_entity.id
_entity.type
_entity.pdbx_description
1 polymer ?
#
loop_
_entity_poly.entity_id
_entity_poly.type
_entity_poly.pdbx_seq_one_letter_code
_entity_poly.pdbx_strand_id
1 'polypeptide(L)'
;MVDSVRSTEEFHKVLLSWDYFELAEKAKKGHGAFGNLSKVPNKFSSVEEYKKIFEPLLLEECCAQLTRGVEGGEHLIPHQAVVTTHEYKDEFLYVKVILHQNAVSSFSDNDFILICKENPENEVAKSGLHAMGFVESHEGASGLRVKFFLTDDIQAGNAKGTDRIRRTRFELSRKCSCWWVLRLANASTITREWVALQHLHLVPFCQTLLDGSTPVVPPSHHFEIPWGMERTMSAECNASQMQALKAGLDGTPVVLIQGPPGTGKTRTILNLLSVIMYSSQKGQAEAEGLLQSSKADEEGGVGEEKKESGKRGLAALGITPADSDRLWMRQSPWMLMGTAGDIREQVRPDEHVIFG
;
A
#
# COMPACT_ATOMS: atom_id res chain seq x y z
N MET A 1 -8.08 2.57 9.37
CA MET A 1 -8.81 2.52 8.08
C MET A 1 -9.31 3.90 7.63
N VAL A 2 -9.88 4.71 8.53
CA VAL A 2 -10.40 6.06 8.19
C VAL A 2 -9.32 7.02 7.65
N ASP A 3 -8.11 7.02 8.22
CA ASP A 3 -7.03 7.91 7.78
C ASP A 3 -6.48 7.58 6.37
N SER A 4 -6.52 6.31 5.97
CA SER A 4 -6.06 5.88 4.64
C SER A 4 -7.00 6.29 3.52
N VAL A 5 -8.30 6.38 3.78
CA VAL A 5 -9.26 6.86 2.78
C VAL A 5 -9.05 8.35 2.57
N ARG A 6 -8.97 9.12 3.66
CA ARG A 6 -8.72 10.57 3.61
C ARG A 6 -7.38 10.89 2.93
N SER A 7 -6.31 10.16 3.24
CA SER A 7 -5.01 10.40 2.59
C SER A 7 -5.07 10.17 1.08
N THR A 8 -5.87 9.20 0.65
CA THR A 8 -6.06 8.86 -0.77
C THR A 8 -6.91 9.92 -1.48
N GLU A 9 -7.90 10.50 -0.80
CA GLU A 9 -8.68 11.63 -1.32
C GLU A 9 -7.82 12.87 -1.51
N GLU A 10 -7.00 13.23 -0.54
CA GLU A 10 -6.08 14.37 -0.66
C GLU A 10 -5.08 14.17 -1.81
N PHE A 11 -4.59 12.95 -2.01
CA PHE A 11 -3.77 12.62 -3.18
C PHE A 11 -4.51 12.85 -4.49
N HIS A 12 -5.76 12.36 -4.59
CA HIS A 12 -6.58 12.58 -5.77
C HIS A 12 -6.89 14.07 -5.99
N LYS A 13 -7.10 14.86 -4.93
CA LYS A 13 -7.30 16.32 -5.06
C LYS A 13 -6.10 16.97 -5.73
N VAL A 14 -4.87 16.63 -5.32
CA VAL A 14 -3.64 17.16 -5.92
C VAL A 14 -3.53 16.74 -7.39
N LEU A 15 -3.71 15.48 -7.72
CA LEU A 15 -3.50 14.99 -9.09
C LEU A 15 -4.60 15.41 -10.06
N LEU A 16 -5.86 15.36 -9.64
CA LEU A 16 -7.00 15.76 -10.47
C LEU A 16 -7.07 17.28 -10.67
N SER A 17 -6.35 18.05 -9.85
CA SER A 17 -6.20 19.49 -10.02
C SER A 17 -5.23 19.90 -11.14
N TRP A 18 -4.41 18.96 -11.63
CA TRP A 18 -3.41 19.25 -12.64
C TRP A 18 -4.03 19.50 -14.02
N ASP A 19 -3.31 20.32 -14.79
CA ASP A 19 -3.57 20.51 -16.21
C ASP A 19 -2.61 19.64 -17.02
N TYR A 20 -3.15 18.59 -17.63
CA TYR A 20 -2.37 17.65 -18.44
C TYR A 20 -1.58 18.33 -19.56
N PHE A 21 -2.17 19.30 -20.26
CA PHE A 21 -1.49 19.90 -21.41
C PHE A 21 -0.38 20.84 -20.95
N GLU A 22 -0.56 21.55 -19.83
CA GLU A 22 0.54 22.32 -19.21
C GLU A 22 1.67 21.39 -18.75
N LEU A 23 1.36 20.25 -18.14
CA LEU A 23 2.36 19.25 -17.74
C LEU A 23 3.09 18.65 -18.95
N ALA A 24 2.35 18.28 -20.00
CA ALA A 24 2.92 17.74 -21.23
C ALA A 24 3.87 18.74 -21.91
N GLU A 25 3.53 20.03 -21.93
CA GLU A 25 4.41 21.07 -22.48
C GLU A 25 5.65 21.35 -21.61
N LYS A 26 5.55 21.18 -20.29
CA LYS A 26 6.73 21.20 -19.40
C LYS A 26 7.64 19.99 -19.65
N ALA A 27 7.06 18.79 -19.75
CA ALA A 27 7.79 17.54 -20.00
C ALA A 27 8.59 17.61 -21.32
N LYS A 28 7.98 18.14 -22.40
CA LYS A 28 8.68 18.38 -23.68
C LYS A 28 9.91 19.29 -23.56
N LYS A 29 9.94 20.17 -22.56
CA LYS A 29 11.07 21.07 -22.27
C LYS A 29 12.07 20.47 -21.28
N GLY A 30 11.89 19.22 -20.87
CA GLY A 30 12.72 18.55 -19.88
C GLY A 30 12.48 19.03 -18.44
N HIS A 31 11.28 19.57 -18.16
CA HIS A 31 10.86 19.98 -16.82
C HIS A 31 9.70 19.10 -16.34
N GLY A 32 9.65 18.74 -15.06
CA GLY A 32 8.49 18.06 -14.50
C GLY A 32 7.48 19.01 -13.84
N ALA A 33 6.72 18.50 -12.89
CA ALA A 33 5.66 19.23 -12.21
C ALA A 33 6.23 20.31 -11.28
N PHE A 34 7.34 20.00 -10.61
CA PHE A 34 7.98 20.88 -9.62
C PHE A 34 9.25 21.53 -10.16
N GLY A 35 9.44 22.82 -9.88
CA GLY A 35 10.62 23.56 -10.33
C GLY A 35 11.90 23.24 -9.55
N ASN A 36 11.78 22.85 -8.28
CA ASN A 36 12.91 22.52 -7.41
C ASN A 36 12.57 21.29 -6.55
N LEU A 37 13.44 20.29 -6.58
CA LEU A 37 13.34 19.09 -5.75
C LEU A 37 14.54 19.01 -4.81
N SER A 38 14.29 18.56 -3.58
CA SER A 38 15.35 18.39 -2.59
C SER A 38 16.06 17.06 -2.78
N LYS A 39 17.37 17.02 -2.54
CA LYS A 39 18.10 15.74 -2.48
C LYS A 39 17.66 14.95 -1.25
N VAL A 40 17.53 13.64 -1.40
CA VAL A 40 17.23 12.73 -0.29
C VAL A 40 18.44 12.70 0.66
N PRO A 41 18.28 13.09 1.94
CA PRO A 41 19.36 13.02 2.91
C PRO A 41 19.60 11.58 3.36
N ASN A 42 20.77 11.33 3.97
CA ASN A 42 21.10 10.01 4.51
C ASN A 42 20.33 9.67 5.79
N LYS A 43 19.81 10.70 6.49
CA LYS A 43 19.05 10.59 7.73
C LYS A 43 17.98 11.66 7.78
N PHE A 44 16.88 11.36 8.45
CA PHE A 44 15.77 12.27 8.69
C PHE A 44 15.62 12.50 10.18
N SER A 45 15.38 13.75 10.58
CA SER A 45 15.14 14.16 11.96
C SER A 45 13.73 13.79 12.45
N SER A 46 12.79 13.62 11.53
CA SER A 46 11.36 13.41 11.83
C SER A 46 10.62 12.78 10.65
N VAL A 47 9.43 12.24 10.92
CA VAL A 47 8.51 11.75 9.89
C VAL A 47 8.05 12.91 8.99
N GLU A 48 7.88 14.10 9.56
CA GLU A 48 7.49 15.30 8.85
C GLU A 48 8.56 15.73 7.83
N GLU A 49 9.84 15.67 8.20
CA GLU A 49 10.93 15.92 7.26
C GLU A 49 10.96 14.88 6.13
N TYR A 50 10.78 13.60 6.47
CA TYR A 50 10.70 12.52 5.48
C TYR A 50 9.59 12.78 4.46
N LYS A 51 8.37 13.08 4.93
CA LYS A 51 7.23 13.42 4.07
C LYS A 51 7.50 14.64 3.22
N LYS A 52 8.01 15.73 3.81
CA LYS A 52 8.33 16.97 3.10
C LYS A 52 9.30 16.77 1.93
N ILE A 53 10.22 15.81 2.03
CA ILE A 53 11.20 15.50 0.99
C ILE A 53 10.63 14.52 -0.03
N PHE A 54 9.94 13.46 0.40
CA PHE A 54 9.45 12.41 -0.49
C PHE A 54 8.13 12.74 -1.20
N GLU A 55 7.24 13.56 -0.63
CA GLU A 55 5.96 13.90 -1.26
C GLU A 55 6.15 14.58 -2.63
N PRO A 56 7.00 15.63 -2.78
CA PRO A 56 7.24 16.22 -4.10
C PRO A 56 7.92 15.26 -5.07
N LEU A 57 8.81 14.39 -4.59
CA LEU A 57 9.49 13.39 -5.42
C LEU A 57 8.51 12.35 -5.96
N LEU A 58 7.57 11.90 -5.12
CA LEU A 58 6.55 10.94 -5.50
C LEU A 58 5.55 11.54 -6.50
N LEU A 59 5.15 12.79 -6.27
CA LEU A 59 4.31 13.53 -7.21
C LEU A 59 5.04 13.80 -8.53
N GLU A 60 6.35 14.08 -8.51
CA GLU A 60 7.15 14.23 -9.72
C GLU A 60 7.19 12.93 -10.54
N GLU A 61 7.41 11.79 -9.89
CA GLU A 61 7.32 10.47 -10.53
C GLU A 61 5.93 10.26 -11.13
N CYS A 62 4.86 10.59 -10.39
CA CYS A 62 3.50 10.51 -10.93
C CYS A 62 3.32 11.37 -12.18
N CYS A 63 3.83 12.61 -12.18
CA CYS A 63 3.82 13.47 -13.36
C CYS A 63 4.53 12.81 -14.54
N ALA A 64 5.76 12.31 -14.34
CA ALA A 64 6.51 11.62 -15.37
C ALA A 64 5.71 10.42 -15.93
N GLN A 65 5.07 9.63 -15.06
CA GLN A 65 4.24 8.50 -15.45
C GLN A 65 3.04 8.89 -16.31
N LEU A 66 2.39 10.03 -16.02
CA LEU A 66 1.26 10.56 -16.78
C LEU A 66 1.69 11.15 -18.12
N THR A 67 2.90 11.72 -18.20
CA THR A 67 3.44 12.33 -19.43
C THR A 67 4.33 11.38 -20.24
N ARG A 68 4.48 10.11 -19.84
CA ARG A 68 5.30 9.11 -20.54
C ARG A 68 5.00 8.99 -22.03
N GLY A 69 3.72 9.06 -22.44
CA GLY A 69 3.35 9.01 -23.86
C GLY A 69 3.94 10.16 -24.70
N VAL A 70 4.25 11.29 -24.05
CA VAL A 70 4.88 12.46 -24.68
C VAL A 70 6.38 12.29 -24.84
N GLU A 71 7.05 11.62 -23.90
CA GLU A 71 8.51 11.43 -23.88
C GLU A 71 8.95 10.14 -24.59
N GLY A 72 8.18 9.07 -24.46
CA GLY A 72 8.50 7.72 -24.93
C GLY A 72 7.90 7.33 -26.28
N GLY A 73 7.10 8.20 -26.90
CA GLY A 73 6.46 7.94 -28.19
C GLY A 73 5.37 6.86 -28.15
N GLU A 74 4.84 6.52 -26.98
CA GLU A 74 3.68 5.63 -26.87
C GLU A 74 2.45 6.32 -27.46
N HIS A 75 1.88 5.73 -28.51
CA HIS A 75 0.61 6.19 -29.07
C HIS A 75 -0.54 5.80 -28.15
N LEU A 76 -0.94 6.73 -27.30
CA LEU A 76 -2.16 6.62 -26.51
C LEU A 76 -3.37 6.78 -27.45
N ILE A 77 -4.31 5.83 -27.41
CA ILE A 77 -5.47 5.80 -28.31
C ILE A 77 -6.65 6.51 -27.64
N PRO A 78 -7.14 7.64 -28.21
CA PRO A 78 -8.33 8.30 -27.68
C PRO A 78 -9.61 7.57 -28.11
N HIS A 79 -10.59 7.54 -27.22
CA HIS A 79 -11.88 6.90 -27.44
C HIS A 79 -13.02 7.89 -27.22
N GLN A 80 -14.05 7.83 -28.07
CA GLN A 80 -15.25 8.62 -27.85
C GLN A 80 -16.05 8.07 -26.68
N ALA A 81 -16.60 8.99 -25.90
CA ALA A 81 -17.40 8.71 -24.72
C ALA A 81 -18.61 9.65 -24.65
N VAL A 82 -19.69 9.16 -24.04
CA VAL A 82 -20.90 9.94 -23.79
C VAL A 82 -21.22 9.94 -22.31
N VAL A 83 -21.41 11.13 -21.75
CA VAL A 83 -21.85 11.29 -20.37
C VAL A 83 -23.31 10.89 -20.22
N THR A 84 -23.62 10.11 -19.18
CA THR A 84 -24.99 9.65 -18.91
C THR A 84 -25.55 10.17 -17.61
N THR A 85 -24.83 10.00 -16.51
CA THR A 85 -25.22 10.48 -15.18
C THR A 85 -24.04 11.19 -14.53
N HIS A 86 -24.35 12.09 -13.62
CA HIS A 86 -23.37 12.74 -12.77
C HIS A 86 -23.90 12.83 -11.34
N GLU A 87 -22.98 12.91 -10.39
CA GLU A 87 -23.25 13.00 -8.97
C GLU A 87 -22.15 13.84 -8.32
N TYR A 88 -22.53 14.76 -7.43
CA TYR A 88 -21.58 15.49 -6.59
C TYR A 88 -21.54 14.86 -5.21
N LYS A 89 -20.35 14.50 -4.75
CA LYS A 89 -20.13 13.92 -3.43
C LYS A 89 -18.73 14.28 -2.94
N ASP A 90 -18.64 14.73 -1.69
CA ASP A 90 -17.37 15.00 -0.98
C ASP A 90 -16.40 15.87 -1.80
N GLU A 91 -16.89 16.98 -2.37
CA GLU A 91 -16.16 17.92 -3.26
C GLU A 91 -15.78 17.38 -4.65
N PHE A 92 -15.99 16.09 -4.91
CA PHE A 92 -15.74 15.48 -6.22
C PHE A 92 -16.99 15.47 -7.09
N LEU A 93 -16.76 15.56 -8.40
CA LEU A 93 -17.76 15.27 -9.44
C LEU A 93 -17.53 13.84 -9.93
N TYR A 94 -18.51 12.97 -9.72
CA TYR A 94 -18.54 11.64 -10.30
C TYR A 94 -19.39 11.66 -11.56
N VAL A 95 -18.85 11.12 -12.65
CA VAL A 95 -19.53 11.06 -13.95
C VAL A 95 -19.48 9.65 -14.47
N LYS A 96 -20.64 9.14 -14.89
CA LYS A 96 -20.73 7.90 -15.65
C LYS A 96 -20.56 8.21 -17.13
N VAL A 97 -19.48 7.71 -17.70
CA VAL A 97 -19.21 7.78 -19.14
C VAL A 97 -19.44 6.43 -19.79
N ILE A 98 -20.08 6.42 -20.95
CA ILE A 98 -20.27 5.22 -21.77
C ILE A 98 -19.32 5.29 -22.96
N LEU A 99 -18.56 4.22 -23.19
CA LEU A 99 -17.70 4.07 -24.37
C LEU A 99 -18.13 2.86 -25.20
N HIS A 100 -17.56 2.73 -26.40
CA HIS A 100 -17.72 1.51 -27.18
C HIS A 100 -17.14 0.29 -26.43
N GLN A 101 -17.75 -0.88 -26.57
CA GLN A 101 -17.39 -2.07 -25.77
C GLN A 101 -15.91 -2.46 -25.90
N ASN A 102 -15.36 -2.41 -27.11
CA ASN A 102 -13.93 -2.69 -27.36
C ASN A 102 -12.99 -1.62 -26.75
N ALA A 103 -13.49 -0.41 -26.53
CA ALA A 103 -12.73 0.66 -25.90
C ALA A 103 -12.72 0.52 -24.38
N VAL A 104 -13.85 0.14 -23.75
CA VAL A 104 -13.93 0.00 -22.29
C VAL A 104 -12.91 -1.01 -21.75
N SER A 105 -12.68 -2.11 -22.47
CA SER A 105 -11.69 -3.12 -22.07
C SER A 105 -10.25 -2.62 -22.03
N SER A 106 -9.93 -1.45 -22.60
CA SER A 106 -8.59 -0.85 -22.50
C SER A 106 -8.38 -0.08 -21.20
N PHE A 107 -9.43 0.14 -20.41
CA PHE A 107 -9.40 0.82 -19.11
C PHE A 107 -9.44 -0.20 -17.97
N SER A 108 -8.90 0.20 -16.83
CA SER A 108 -8.88 -0.56 -15.59
C SER A 108 -9.25 0.36 -14.43
N ASP A 109 -9.72 -0.23 -13.34
CA ASP A 109 -9.93 0.51 -12.11
C ASP A 109 -8.59 1.11 -11.65
N ASN A 110 -8.65 2.31 -11.06
CA ASN A 110 -7.52 3.13 -10.68
C ASN A 110 -6.72 3.72 -11.85
N ASP A 111 -7.23 3.72 -13.08
CA ASP A 111 -6.59 4.46 -14.16
C ASP A 111 -6.83 5.97 -14.03
N PHE A 112 -5.76 6.75 -14.21
CA PHE A 112 -5.88 8.16 -14.56
C PHE A 112 -6.16 8.29 -16.06
N ILE A 113 -7.09 9.18 -16.36
CA ILE A 113 -7.53 9.48 -17.72
C ILE A 113 -7.54 10.99 -17.95
N LEU A 114 -7.41 11.37 -19.22
CA LEU A 114 -7.71 12.71 -19.69
C LEU A 114 -9.06 12.67 -20.40
N ILE A 115 -9.97 13.57 -20.05
CA ILE A 115 -11.21 13.80 -20.79
C ILE A 115 -11.12 15.15 -21.52
N CYS A 116 -11.44 15.16 -22.82
CA CYS A 116 -11.36 16.33 -23.69
C CYS A 116 -12.64 16.48 -24.52
N LYS A 117 -13.08 17.72 -24.77
CA LYS A 117 -14.24 17.95 -25.63
C LYS A 117 -13.94 17.64 -27.09
N GLU A 118 -12.74 17.99 -27.52
CA GLU A 118 -12.19 17.69 -28.85
C GLU A 118 -11.22 16.50 -28.77
N ASN A 119 -10.90 15.88 -29.92
CA ASN A 119 -9.91 14.80 -29.95
C ASN A 119 -8.56 15.34 -29.39
N PRO A 120 -7.97 14.70 -28.36
CA PRO A 120 -6.72 15.16 -27.74
C PRO A 120 -5.51 15.21 -28.69
N GLU A 121 -5.56 14.52 -29.83
CA GLU A 121 -4.54 14.62 -30.89
C GLU A 121 -4.61 15.97 -31.65
N ASN A 122 -5.75 16.67 -31.60
CA ASN A 122 -5.91 17.96 -32.24
C ASN A 122 -5.38 19.08 -31.34
N GLU A 123 -4.66 20.05 -31.93
CA GLU A 123 -4.14 21.24 -31.22
C GLU A 123 -5.25 22.05 -30.52
N VAL A 124 -6.49 22.02 -31.03
CA VAL A 124 -7.65 22.69 -30.43
C VAL A 124 -7.95 22.13 -29.02
N ALA A 125 -7.68 20.85 -28.76
CA ALA A 125 -7.94 20.25 -27.46
C ALA A 125 -7.12 20.88 -26.32
N LYS A 126 -5.90 21.36 -26.64
CA LYS A 126 -5.00 22.02 -25.67
C LYS A 126 -5.59 23.29 -25.06
N SER A 127 -6.36 24.03 -25.86
CA SER A 127 -7.05 25.26 -25.42
C SER A 127 -8.55 25.05 -25.15
N GLY A 128 -9.08 23.88 -25.49
CA GLY A 128 -10.47 23.50 -25.29
C GLY A 128 -10.78 23.03 -23.88
N LEU A 129 -12.01 22.52 -23.70
CA LEU A 129 -12.46 21.95 -22.44
C LEU A 129 -11.80 20.59 -22.21
N HIS A 130 -11.08 20.47 -21.10
CA HIS A 130 -10.46 19.22 -20.68
C HIS A 130 -10.34 19.16 -19.15
N ALA A 131 -10.15 17.95 -18.64
CA ALA A 131 -9.86 17.68 -17.24
C ALA A 131 -9.16 16.32 -17.04
N MET A 132 -8.39 16.21 -15.96
CA MET A 132 -7.90 14.93 -15.44
C MET A 132 -9.03 14.23 -14.68
N GLY A 133 -9.16 12.92 -14.89
CA GLY A 133 -10.13 12.06 -14.24
C GLY A 133 -9.49 10.79 -13.68
N PHE A 134 -10.13 10.19 -12.68
CA PHE A 134 -9.74 8.93 -12.08
C PHE A 134 -10.87 7.90 -12.25
N VAL A 135 -10.57 6.76 -12.86
CA VAL A 135 -11.53 5.66 -13.02
C VAL A 135 -11.67 4.95 -11.68
N GLU A 136 -12.82 5.14 -11.03
CA GLU A 136 -13.09 4.51 -9.74
C GLU A 136 -13.55 3.07 -9.91
N SER A 137 -14.44 2.84 -10.87
CA SER A 137 -14.96 1.50 -11.14
C SER A 137 -15.57 1.38 -12.54
N HIS A 138 -15.65 0.15 -13.04
CA HIS A 138 -16.52 -0.19 -14.15
C HIS A 138 -17.99 -0.23 -13.71
N GLU A 139 -18.88 0.27 -14.56
CA GLU A 139 -20.33 0.23 -14.34
C GLU A 139 -21.06 -0.39 -15.54
N GLY A 140 -21.31 -1.70 -15.45
CA GLY A 140 -21.94 -2.47 -16.52
C GLY A 140 -20.95 -2.80 -17.65
N ALA A 141 -21.46 -3.19 -18.81
CA ALA A 141 -20.63 -3.71 -19.90
C ALA A 141 -19.84 -2.63 -20.67
N SER A 142 -20.28 -1.37 -20.58
CA SER A 142 -19.75 -0.26 -21.40
C SER A 142 -19.56 1.04 -20.63
N GLY A 143 -19.73 1.04 -19.30
CA GLY A 143 -19.68 2.25 -18.48
C GLY A 143 -18.44 2.29 -17.59
N LEU A 144 -17.92 3.50 -17.38
CA LEU A 144 -16.91 3.82 -16.37
C LEU A 144 -17.47 4.89 -15.43
N ARG A 145 -17.29 4.70 -14.11
CA ARG A 145 -17.48 5.75 -13.11
C ARG A 145 -16.17 6.49 -12.95
N VAL A 146 -16.16 7.75 -13.37
CA VAL A 146 -14.96 8.59 -13.33
C VAL A 146 -15.15 9.70 -12.30
N LYS A 147 -14.16 9.84 -11.43
CA LYS A 147 -14.07 10.87 -10.40
C LYS A 147 -13.22 12.05 -10.90
N PHE A 148 -13.72 13.26 -10.70
CA PHE A 148 -13.08 14.52 -11.07
C PHE A 148 -13.04 15.48 -9.88
N PHE A 149 -12.00 16.32 -9.81
CA PHE A 149 -11.90 17.40 -8.83
C PHE A 149 -11.84 18.74 -9.56
N LEU A 150 -13.00 19.40 -9.67
CA LEU A 150 -13.21 20.58 -10.51
C LEU A 150 -13.70 21.77 -9.67
N THR A 151 -12.81 22.28 -8.80
CA THR A 151 -13.13 23.44 -7.96
C THR A 151 -12.50 24.72 -8.52
N ASP A 152 -13.15 25.85 -8.26
CA ASP A 152 -12.73 27.15 -8.77
C ASP A 152 -11.44 27.64 -8.06
N ASP A 153 -11.28 27.28 -6.78
CA ASP A 153 -10.22 27.77 -5.89
C ASP A 153 -8.83 27.25 -6.28
N ILE A 154 -8.75 26.04 -6.84
CA ILE A 154 -7.49 25.43 -7.31
C ILE A 154 -6.79 26.31 -8.36
N GLN A 155 -7.58 26.89 -9.27
CA GLN A 155 -7.08 27.69 -10.38
C GLN A 155 -7.14 29.19 -10.04
N ALA A 156 -7.31 29.54 -8.76
CA ALA A 156 -7.32 30.92 -8.30
C ALA A 156 -5.98 31.59 -8.63
N GLY A 157 -5.98 32.45 -9.64
CA GLY A 157 -4.78 33.09 -10.18
C GLY A 157 -4.58 32.88 -11.69
N ASN A 158 -5.20 31.84 -12.27
CA ASN A 158 -5.25 31.62 -13.71
C ASN A 158 -6.69 31.76 -14.22
N ALA A 159 -7.09 32.99 -14.55
CA ALA A 159 -8.47 33.28 -14.98
C ALA A 159 -8.95 32.43 -16.17
N LYS A 160 -8.04 32.07 -17.09
CA LYS A 160 -8.34 31.15 -18.20
C LYS A 160 -8.58 29.72 -17.71
N GLY A 161 -7.74 29.25 -16.79
CA GLY A 161 -7.90 27.95 -16.13
C GLY A 161 -9.21 27.86 -15.34
N THR A 162 -9.56 28.90 -14.58
CA THR A 162 -10.82 28.97 -13.82
C THR A 162 -12.04 28.89 -14.74
N ASP A 163 -12.08 29.68 -15.83
CA ASP A 163 -13.17 29.64 -16.81
C ASP A 163 -13.27 28.27 -17.51
N ARG A 164 -12.13 27.68 -17.89
CA ARG A 164 -12.09 26.32 -18.44
C ARG A 164 -12.70 25.31 -17.48
N ILE A 165 -12.25 25.26 -16.22
CA ILE A 165 -12.75 24.30 -15.22
C ILE A 165 -14.25 24.48 -14.98
N ARG A 166 -14.74 25.73 -14.89
CA ARG A 166 -16.18 26.02 -14.76
C ARG A 166 -16.99 25.47 -15.93
N ARG A 167 -16.52 25.69 -17.16
CA ARG A 167 -17.19 25.20 -18.39
C ARG A 167 -17.09 23.69 -18.53
N THR A 168 -15.93 23.09 -18.26
CA THR A 168 -15.74 21.64 -18.25
C THR A 168 -16.69 20.99 -17.25
N ARG A 169 -16.75 21.53 -16.02
CA ARG A 169 -17.68 21.07 -14.98
C ARG A 169 -19.14 21.14 -15.42
N PHE A 170 -19.54 22.27 -16.00
CA PHE A 170 -20.89 22.45 -16.53
C PHE A 170 -21.22 21.44 -17.63
N GLU A 171 -20.34 21.28 -18.63
CA GLU A 171 -20.55 20.37 -19.75
C GLU A 171 -20.51 18.88 -19.35
N LEU A 172 -19.66 18.49 -18.39
CA LEU A 172 -19.64 17.15 -17.80
C LEU A 172 -20.89 16.84 -16.96
N SER A 173 -21.59 17.86 -16.46
CA SER A 173 -22.86 17.69 -15.76
C SER A 173 -24.05 17.57 -16.73
N ARG A 174 -23.85 17.79 -18.03
CA ARG A 174 -24.90 17.66 -19.04
C ARG A 174 -25.03 16.21 -19.51
N LYS A 175 -26.25 15.69 -19.43
CA LYS A 175 -26.61 14.38 -19.98
C LYS A 175 -26.41 14.37 -21.50
N CYS A 176 -25.91 13.24 -22.01
CA CYS A 176 -25.59 13.01 -23.42
C CYS A 176 -24.52 13.96 -23.99
N SER A 177 -23.69 14.60 -23.15
CA SER A 177 -22.55 15.35 -23.67
C SER A 177 -21.48 14.39 -24.21
N CYS A 178 -21.02 14.64 -25.44
CA CYS A 178 -19.98 13.84 -26.09
C CYS A 178 -18.59 14.38 -25.75
N TRP A 179 -17.66 13.46 -25.51
CA TRP A 179 -16.27 13.70 -25.12
C TRP A 179 -15.34 12.67 -25.75
N TRP A 180 -14.06 12.94 -25.66
CA TRP A 180 -12.97 12.01 -25.90
C TRP A 180 -12.30 11.68 -24.58
N VAL A 181 -11.97 10.41 -24.38
CA VAL A 181 -11.27 9.90 -23.20
C VAL A 181 -9.98 9.24 -23.65
N LEU A 182 -8.89 9.57 -22.97
CA LEU A 182 -7.56 9.04 -23.20
C LEU A 182 -7.06 8.41 -21.90
N ARG A 183 -6.61 7.15 -21.95
CA ARG A 183 -5.96 6.50 -20.81
C ARG A 183 -4.53 7.02 -20.67
N LEU A 184 -4.14 7.44 -19.47
CA LEU A 184 -2.79 7.96 -19.19
C LEU A 184 -1.92 6.92 -18.48
N ALA A 185 -2.30 6.51 -17.28
CA ALA A 185 -1.53 5.55 -16.48
C ALA A 185 -2.39 4.91 -15.39
N ASN A 186 -1.97 3.74 -14.88
CA ASN A 186 -2.61 3.14 -13.71
C ASN A 186 -1.99 3.69 -12.41
N ALA A 187 -2.83 4.15 -11.49
CA ALA A 187 -2.42 4.78 -10.24
C ALA A 187 -2.18 3.81 -9.08
N SER A 188 -2.40 2.50 -9.26
CA SER A 188 -2.39 1.56 -8.13
C SER A 188 -1.08 1.57 -7.34
N THR A 189 0.06 1.62 -8.03
CA THR A 189 1.38 1.62 -7.40
C THR A 189 1.62 2.92 -6.64
N ILE A 190 1.43 4.06 -7.31
CA ILE A 190 1.69 5.38 -6.72
C ILE A 190 0.76 5.69 -5.55
N THR A 191 -0.50 5.24 -5.61
CA THR A 191 -1.45 5.38 -4.50
C THR A 191 -0.99 4.57 -3.28
N ARG A 192 -0.46 3.35 -3.48
CA ARG A 192 0.08 2.54 -2.37
C ARG A 192 1.32 3.19 -1.74
N GLU A 193 2.20 3.73 -2.57
CA GLU A 193 3.38 4.47 -2.11
C GLU A 193 2.99 5.73 -1.34
N TRP A 194 1.99 6.48 -1.82
CA TRP A 194 1.46 7.65 -1.13
C TRP A 194 0.88 7.27 0.24
N VAL A 195 0.05 6.23 0.30
CA VAL A 195 -0.53 5.77 1.57
C VAL A 195 0.58 5.32 2.53
N ALA A 196 1.58 4.58 2.05
CA ALA A 196 2.72 4.15 2.86
C ALA A 196 3.52 5.37 3.39
N LEU A 197 3.75 6.37 2.55
CA LEU A 197 4.41 7.62 2.93
C LEU A 197 3.63 8.37 4.01
N GLN A 198 2.30 8.49 3.85
CA GLN A 198 1.45 9.19 4.81
C GLN A 198 1.37 8.49 6.18
N HIS A 199 1.52 7.18 6.19
CA HIS A 199 1.38 6.35 7.39
C HIS A 199 2.70 5.78 7.90
N LEU A 200 3.84 6.35 7.50
CA LEU A 200 5.17 5.92 7.96
C LEU A 200 5.28 5.84 9.49
N HIS A 201 4.62 6.77 10.20
CA HIS A 201 4.58 6.82 11.67
C HIS A 201 3.94 5.58 12.33
N LEU A 202 3.16 4.79 11.57
CA LEU A 202 2.56 3.54 12.07
C LEU A 202 3.50 2.34 11.93
N VAL A 203 4.64 2.49 11.24
CA VAL A 203 5.62 1.41 11.06
C VAL A 203 6.37 1.19 12.38
N PRO A 204 6.38 -0.02 12.96
CA PRO A 204 7.01 -0.28 14.26
C PRO A 204 8.50 0.05 14.33
N PHE A 205 9.18 -0.02 13.19
CA PHE A 205 10.60 0.30 13.01
C PHE A 205 10.83 1.62 12.27
N CYS A 206 9.87 2.56 12.39
CA CYS A 206 9.94 3.88 11.76
C CYS A 206 11.27 4.59 12.06
N GLN A 207 11.75 4.58 13.32
CA GLN A 207 13.01 5.23 13.67
C GLN A 207 14.19 4.66 12.89
N THR A 208 14.27 3.33 12.77
CA THR A 208 15.29 2.64 11.97
C THR A 208 15.25 3.05 10.50
N LEU A 209 14.06 3.30 9.94
CA LEU A 209 13.90 3.80 8.58
C LEU A 209 14.37 5.25 8.42
N LEU A 210 14.18 6.09 9.44
CA LEU A 210 14.53 7.51 9.41
C LEU A 210 16.04 7.75 9.54
N ASP A 211 16.72 7.06 10.47
CA ASP A 211 18.11 7.38 10.82
C ASP A 211 19.11 6.22 10.64
N GLY A 212 18.63 5.05 10.21
CA GLY A 212 19.41 3.83 10.01
C GLY A 212 19.82 3.13 11.31
N SER A 213 19.28 3.53 12.46
CA SER A 213 19.64 2.95 13.76
C SER A 213 18.90 1.63 13.94
N THR A 214 19.65 0.55 14.14
CA THR A 214 19.09 -0.71 14.62
C THR A 214 18.91 -0.60 16.12
N PRO A 215 17.68 -0.60 16.66
CA PRO A 215 17.47 -0.64 18.10
C PRO A 215 18.16 -1.90 18.64
N VAL A 216 18.91 -1.74 19.73
CA VAL A 216 19.51 -2.87 20.43
C VAL A 216 18.39 -3.55 21.20
N VAL A 217 17.72 -4.49 20.52
CA VAL A 217 16.70 -5.33 21.12
C VAL A 217 17.41 -6.54 21.72
N PRO A 218 17.09 -6.98 22.94
CA PRO A 218 17.56 -8.26 23.45
C PRO A 218 17.20 -9.38 22.46
N PRO A 219 18.07 -10.37 22.22
CA PRO A 219 17.78 -11.46 21.31
C PRO A 219 16.44 -12.10 21.68
N SER A 220 15.48 -12.08 20.76
CA SER A 220 14.21 -12.72 20.96
C SER A 220 14.38 -14.22 20.66
N HIS A 221 14.16 -15.09 21.64
CA HIS A 221 14.21 -16.55 21.46
C HIS A 221 12.99 -17.12 20.69
N HIS A 222 12.27 -16.27 19.95
CA HIS A 222 10.99 -16.60 19.36
C HIS A 222 11.10 -17.41 18.06
N PHE A 223 12.24 -17.34 17.38
CA PHE A 223 12.48 -18.00 16.11
C PHE A 223 13.71 -18.90 16.14
N GLU A 224 13.80 -19.76 17.15
CA GLU A 224 14.88 -20.75 17.24
C GLU A 224 14.79 -21.78 16.11
N ILE A 225 15.94 -22.07 15.48
CA ILE A 225 16.03 -23.06 14.41
C ILE A 225 15.83 -24.45 15.05
N PRO A 226 14.82 -25.24 14.63
CA PRO A 226 14.63 -26.57 15.17
C PRO A 226 15.82 -27.47 14.85
N TRP A 227 16.24 -28.30 15.80
CA TRP A 227 17.42 -29.17 15.65
C TRP A 227 17.47 -29.95 14.32
N GLY A 228 16.35 -30.55 13.89
CA GLY A 228 16.30 -31.30 12.64
C GLY A 228 16.56 -30.44 11.40
N MET A 229 16.12 -29.18 11.45
CA MET A 229 16.34 -28.20 10.40
C MET A 229 17.76 -27.62 10.46
N GLU A 230 18.27 -27.36 11.67
CA GLU A 230 19.64 -26.88 11.89
C GLU A 230 20.68 -27.86 11.33
N ARG A 231 20.46 -29.17 11.50
CA ARG A 231 21.36 -30.20 10.96
C ARG A 231 21.44 -30.16 9.42
N THR A 232 20.29 -30.08 8.76
CA THR A 232 20.22 -30.01 7.29
C THR A 232 20.80 -28.70 6.79
N MET A 233 20.42 -27.57 7.39
CA MET A 233 20.92 -26.25 7.02
C MET A 233 22.43 -26.14 7.20
N SER A 234 22.98 -26.66 8.29
CA SER A 234 24.43 -26.62 8.55
C SER A 234 25.23 -27.48 7.57
N ALA A 235 24.63 -28.52 6.98
CA ALA A 235 25.27 -29.34 5.96
C ALA A 235 25.22 -28.69 4.56
N GLU A 236 24.19 -27.90 4.30
CA GLU A 236 23.91 -27.35 2.97
C GLU A 236 24.28 -25.87 2.81
N CYS A 237 24.39 -25.14 3.91
CA CYS A 237 24.72 -23.72 3.93
C CYS A 237 26.17 -23.52 4.35
N ASN A 238 26.81 -22.50 3.78
CA ASN A 238 28.11 -22.06 4.26
C ASN A 238 27.98 -21.18 5.52
N ALA A 239 29.12 -20.83 6.12
CA ALA A 239 29.17 -20.05 7.36
C ALA A 239 28.45 -18.69 7.26
N SER A 240 28.58 -17.96 6.14
CA SER A 240 27.95 -16.65 5.99
C SER A 240 26.43 -16.74 5.82
N GLN A 241 25.94 -17.78 5.15
CA GLN A 241 24.50 -18.07 5.04
C GLN A 241 23.91 -18.46 6.41
N MET A 242 24.64 -19.26 7.21
CA MET A 242 24.23 -19.60 8.57
C MET A 242 24.22 -18.38 9.50
N GLN A 243 25.19 -17.48 9.37
CA GLN A 243 25.21 -16.21 10.09
C GLN A 243 24.01 -15.32 9.71
N ALA A 244 23.71 -15.22 8.41
CA ALA A 244 22.56 -14.46 7.92
C ALA A 244 21.22 -15.03 8.43
N LEU A 245 21.10 -16.35 8.55
CA LEU A 245 19.93 -16.99 9.16
C LEU A 245 19.79 -16.61 10.62
N LYS A 246 20.86 -16.75 11.42
CA LYS A 246 20.83 -16.40 12.85
C LYS A 246 20.49 -14.93 13.07
N ALA A 247 21.10 -14.03 12.29
CA ALA A 247 20.80 -12.60 12.34
C ALA A 247 19.34 -12.29 11.92
N GLY A 248 18.80 -12.99 10.92
CA GLY A 248 17.40 -12.80 10.50
C GLY A 248 16.35 -13.29 11.50
N LEU A 249 16.76 -14.10 12.48
CA LEU A 249 15.86 -14.74 13.46
C LEU A 249 16.02 -14.18 14.88
N ASP A 250 16.99 -13.29 15.11
CA ASP A 250 17.31 -12.77 16.45
C ASP A 250 16.31 -11.74 17.00
N GLY A 251 15.32 -11.33 16.19
CA GLY A 251 14.30 -10.34 16.57
C GLY A 251 14.69 -8.90 16.22
N THR A 252 15.82 -8.67 15.54
CA THR A 252 16.18 -7.36 15.01
C THR A 252 15.11 -6.89 14.01
N PRO A 253 14.54 -5.67 14.15
CA PRO A 253 13.43 -5.24 13.30
C PRO A 253 13.78 -5.13 11.81
N VAL A 254 15.04 -4.82 11.48
CA VAL A 254 15.53 -4.71 10.09
C VAL A 254 16.89 -5.37 9.99
N VAL A 255 17.02 -6.34 9.08
CA VAL A 255 18.27 -7.05 8.81
C VAL A 255 18.61 -6.92 7.32
N LEU A 256 19.85 -6.54 7.03
CA LEU A 256 20.35 -6.41 5.66
C LEU A 256 21.21 -7.63 5.30
N ILE A 257 20.72 -8.46 4.38
CA ILE A 257 21.47 -9.62 3.86
C ILE A 257 22.00 -9.28 2.47
N GLN A 258 23.30 -8.97 2.39
CA GLN A 258 23.96 -8.70 1.11
C GLN A 258 24.55 -9.99 0.53
N GLY A 259 24.18 -10.34 -0.70
CA GLY A 259 24.75 -11.48 -1.41
C GLY A 259 25.19 -11.14 -2.84
N PRO A 260 26.50 -11.21 -3.15
CA PRO A 260 27.00 -11.13 -4.52
C PRO A 260 26.38 -12.18 -5.48
N PRO A 261 26.57 -12.05 -6.81
CA PRO A 261 26.11 -13.06 -7.77
C PRO A 261 26.62 -14.47 -7.41
N GLY A 262 25.76 -15.49 -7.51
CA GLY A 262 26.13 -16.88 -7.22
C GLY A 262 26.23 -17.28 -5.73
N THR A 263 26.05 -16.36 -4.78
CA THR A 263 26.23 -16.65 -3.33
C THR A 263 25.04 -17.32 -2.63
N GLY A 264 24.03 -17.76 -3.40
CA GLY A 264 22.91 -18.52 -2.86
C GLY A 264 21.88 -17.72 -2.05
N LYS A 265 21.74 -16.41 -2.28
CA LYS A 265 20.72 -15.54 -1.62
C LYS A 265 19.34 -16.19 -1.50
N THR A 266 18.84 -16.73 -2.60
CA THR A 266 17.51 -17.38 -2.64
C THR A 266 17.44 -18.56 -1.69
N ARG A 267 18.49 -19.37 -1.59
CA ARG A 267 18.54 -20.51 -0.66
C ARG A 267 18.52 -20.02 0.80
N THR A 268 19.27 -18.96 1.11
CA THR A 268 19.24 -18.34 2.45
C THR A 268 17.84 -17.83 2.81
N ILE A 269 17.15 -17.16 1.88
CA ILE A 269 15.78 -16.66 2.09
C ILE A 269 14.80 -17.82 2.30
N LEU A 270 14.88 -18.88 1.49
CA LEU A 270 14.01 -20.06 1.64
C LEU A 270 14.20 -20.72 3.01
N ASN A 271 15.43 -20.83 3.48
CA ASN A 271 15.73 -21.34 4.81
C ASN A 271 15.15 -20.46 5.91
N LEU A 272 15.30 -19.14 5.80
CA LEU A 272 14.73 -18.18 6.76
C LEU A 272 13.20 -18.31 6.84
N LEU A 273 12.53 -18.32 5.68
CA LEU A 273 11.08 -18.51 5.59
C LEU A 273 10.65 -19.85 6.19
N SER A 274 11.42 -20.91 5.97
CA SER A 274 11.09 -22.24 6.49
C SER A 274 11.12 -22.28 8.03
N VAL A 275 12.08 -21.61 8.66
CA VAL A 275 12.14 -21.48 10.14
C VAL A 275 10.99 -20.62 10.66
N ILE A 276 10.70 -19.49 10.01
CA ILE A 276 9.61 -18.59 10.39
C ILE A 276 8.26 -19.30 10.30
N MET A 277 8.01 -20.02 9.21
CA MET A 277 6.76 -20.79 9.02
C MET A 277 6.61 -21.89 10.07
N TYR A 278 7.68 -22.61 10.38
CA TYR A 278 7.67 -23.63 11.44
C TYR A 278 7.33 -23.02 12.81
N SER A 279 7.96 -21.88 13.15
CA SER A 279 7.75 -21.20 14.43
C SER A 279 6.33 -20.64 14.56
N SER A 280 5.74 -20.16 13.46
CA SER A 280 4.36 -19.65 13.42
C SER A 280 3.32 -20.74 13.70
N GLN A 281 3.51 -21.96 13.17
CA GLN A 281 2.61 -23.10 13.45
C GLN A 281 2.61 -23.50 14.93
N LYS A 282 3.77 -23.44 15.58
CA LYS A 282 3.89 -23.73 17.02
C LYS A 282 3.10 -22.72 17.86
N GLY A 283 3.20 -21.42 17.52
CA GLY A 283 2.41 -20.38 18.18
C GLY A 283 0.89 -20.54 18.02
N GLN A 284 0.43 -21.06 16.87
CA GLN A 284 -0.99 -21.38 16.66
C GLN A 284 -1.44 -22.59 17.50
N ALA A 285 -0.66 -23.68 17.52
CA ALA A 285 -0.98 -24.87 18.31
C ALA A 285 -0.96 -24.61 19.82
N GLU A 286 -0.02 -23.81 20.32
CA GLU A 286 0.03 -23.40 21.73
C GLU A 286 -1.14 -22.48 22.11
N ALA A 287 -1.56 -21.57 21.22
CA ALA A 287 -2.73 -20.74 21.43
C ALA A 287 -4.03 -21.57 21.46
N GLU A 288 -4.16 -22.55 20.56
CA GLU A 288 -5.29 -23.49 20.55
C GLU A 288 -5.33 -24.36 21.82
N GLY A 289 -4.18 -24.82 22.33
CA GLY A 289 -4.09 -25.58 23.57
C GLY A 289 -4.52 -24.79 24.81
N LEU A 290 -4.15 -23.50 24.88
CA LEU A 290 -4.56 -22.60 25.98
C LEU A 290 -6.05 -22.21 25.92
N LEU A 291 -6.62 -22.11 24.72
CA LEU A 291 -8.05 -21.92 24.52
C LEU A 291 -8.86 -23.17 24.90
N GLN A 292 -8.27 -24.37 24.73
CA GLN A 292 -8.88 -25.63 25.18
C GLN A 292 -8.77 -25.80 26.70
N SER A 293 -7.66 -25.41 27.33
CA SER A 293 -7.51 -25.48 28.80
C SER A 293 -8.42 -24.50 29.53
N SER A 294 -8.61 -23.29 29.00
CA SER A 294 -9.55 -22.31 29.58
C SER A 294 -11.02 -22.72 29.45
N LYS A 295 -11.39 -23.47 28.40
CA LYS A 295 -12.72 -24.11 28.30
C LYS A 295 -12.89 -25.31 29.23
N ALA A 296 -11.82 -26.08 29.46
CA ALA A 296 -11.85 -27.20 30.40
C ALA A 296 -12.04 -26.77 31.87
N ASP A 297 -11.59 -25.56 32.23
CA ASP A 297 -11.85 -24.97 33.55
C ASP A 297 -13.29 -24.43 33.70
N GLU A 298 -14.02 -24.21 32.60
CA GLU A 298 -15.45 -23.85 32.61
C GLU A 298 -16.39 -25.08 32.46
N GLU A 299 -15.94 -26.15 31.81
CA GLU A 299 -16.73 -27.39 31.61
C GLU A 299 -16.30 -28.52 32.56
N GLY A 300 -16.45 -28.29 33.86
CA GLY A 300 -16.73 -29.36 34.80
C GLY A 300 -18.12 -29.95 34.56
N GLY A 301 -18.33 -30.68 33.46
CA GLY A 301 -19.65 -31.24 33.12
C GLY A 301 -19.76 -31.98 31.78
N VAL A 302 -19.26 -33.22 31.75
CA VAL A 302 -19.69 -34.37 30.92
C VAL A 302 -19.85 -34.20 29.39
N GLY A 303 -19.07 -34.98 28.63
CA GLY A 303 -19.51 -35.57 27.35
C GLY A 303 -18.44 -35.68 26.27
N GLU A 304 -17.90 -36.89 26.06
CA GLU A 304 -17.08 -37.22 24.88
C GLU A 304 -17.88 -37.09 23.58
N GLU A 305 -17.40 -36.29 22.62
CA GLU A 305 -17.63 -36.55 21.19
C GLU A 305 -16.34 -36.35 20.37
N LYS A 306 -15.94 -37.43 19.68
CA LYS A 306 -14.96 -37.41 18.58
C LYS A 306 -15.55 -36.65 17.39
N LYS A 307 -14.80 -35.73 16.77
CA LYS A 307 -14.99 -35.40 15.34
C LYS A 307 -13.75 -34.80 14.66
N GLU A 308 -13.32 -35.57 13.65
CA GLU A 308 -12.80 -35.23 12.32
C GLU A 308 -12.19 -33.86 12.01
N SER A 309 -11.03 -33.95 11.35
CA SER A 309 -10.27 -32.89 10.72
C SER A 309 -10.99 -32.28 9.51
N GLY A 310 -11.01 -30.95 9.43
CA GLY A 310 -11.51 -30.26 8.25
C GLY A 310 -11.60 -28.75 8.42
N LYS A 311 -10.62 -28.03 7.85
CA LYS A 311 -10.56 -26.59 7.56
C LYS A 311 -11.86 -25.81 7.87
N ARG A 312 -11.93 -25.16 9.04
CA ARG A 312 -12.91 -24.09 9.31
C ARG A 312 -12.18 -22.90 9.89
N GLY A 313 -12.32 -21.76 9.21
CA GLY A 313 -11.65 -20.50 9.57
C GLY A 313 -12.12 -19.92 10.91
N LEU A 314 -11.34 -18.96 11.42
CA LEU A 314 -11.43 -18.36 12.76
C LEU A 314 -12.84 -17.89 13.21
N ALA A 315 -13.76 -17.61 12.28
CA ALA A 315 -15.13 -17.20 12.61
C ALA A 315 -15.98 -18.31 13.28
N ALA A 316 -15.59 -19.59 13.16
CA ALA A 316 -16.35 -20.71 13.74
C ALA A 316 -16.09 -20.92 15.26
N LEU A 317 -15.18 -20.18 15.87
CA LEU A 317 -14.69 -20.42 17.24
C LEU A 317 -15.26 -19.47 18.31
N GLY A 318 -16.20 -18.58 17.96
CA GLY A 318 -16.81 -17.64 18.93
C GLY A 318 -15.82 -16.59 19.47
N ILE A 319 -14.78 -16.28 18.71
CA ILE A 319 -13.72 -15.34 19.11
C ILE A 319 -14.27 -13.92 19.09
N THR A 320 -14.24 -13.22 20.22
CA THR A 320 -14.64 -11.81 20.28
C THR A 320 -13.59 -10.92 19.61
N PRO A 321 -13.93 -9.72 19.13
CA PRO A 321 -12.93 -8.79 18.57
C PRO A 321 -11.75 -8.51 19.52
N ALA A 322 -12.00 -8.49 20.84
CA ALA A 322 -10.96 -8.32 21.85
C ALA A 322 -10.03 -9.54 21.96
N ASP A 323 -10.55 -10.75 21.79
CA ASP A 323 -9.75 -11.98 21.75
C ASP A 323 -8.93 -12.07 20.46
N SER A 324 -9.51 -11.64 19.34
CA SER A 324 -8.81 -11.51 18.06
C SER A 324 -7.67 -10.51 18.15
N ASP A 325 -7.89 -9.34 18.76
CA ASP A 325 -6.84 -8.33 18.97
C ASP A 325 -5.75 -8.84 19.92
N ARG A 326 -6.11 -9.55 21.00
CA ARG A 326 -5.13 -10.19 21.90
C ARG A 326 -4.31 -11.27 21.21
N LEU A 327 -4.94 -12.14 20.42
CA LEU A 327 -4.26 -13.20 19.67
C LEU A 327 -3.35 -12.60 18.60
N TRP A 328 -3.81 -11.58 17.91
CA TRP A 328 -3.04 -10.81 16.93
C TRP A 328 -1.82 -10.13 17.56
N MET A 329 -2.01 -9.47 18.71
CA MET A 329 -0.93 -8.87 19.51
C MET A 329 0.10 -9.90 19.97
N ARG A 330 -0.34 -11.10 20.36
CA ARG A 330 0.54 -12.19 20.83
C ARG A 330 1.26 -12.91 19.68
N GLN A 331 0.65 -12.97 18.50
CA GLN A 331 1.23 -13.51 17.26
C GLN A 331 2.10 -12.50 16.51
N SER A 332 1.97 -11.21 16.84
CA SER A 332 2.78 -10.13 16.28
C SER A 332 3.52 -9.32 17.37
N PRO A 333 4.37 -9.94 18.22
CA PRO A 333 5.04 -9.25 19.32
C PRO A 333 5.88 -8.04 18.88
N TRP A 334 6.35 -8.06 17.63
CA TRP A 334 7.11 -6.98 17.00
C TRP A 334 6.31 -5.68 16.80
N MET A 335 4.97 -5.71 16.90
CA MET A 335 4.14 -4.50 16.82
C MET A 335 3.98 -3.77 18.15
N LEU A 336 4.41 -4.36 19.28
CA LEU A 336 4.22 -3.81 20.63
C LEU A 336 5.50 -3.24 21.25
N MET A 337 6.50 -2.90 20.45
CA MET A 337 7.71 -2.25 20.96
C MET A 337 7.37 -0.86 21.53
N GLY A 338 7.22 -0.77 22.86
CA GLY A 338 7.27 0.49 23.60
C GLY A 338 6.37 0.66 24.83
N THR A 339 5.39 -0.21 25.12
CA THR A 339 4.38 0.13 26.18
C THR A 339 3.99 -0.94 27.20
N ALA A 340 4.53 -2.16 27.17
CA ALA A 340 4.25 -3.12 28.24
C ALA A 340 5.48 -3.93 28.62
N GLY A 341 5.81 -3.91 29.93
CA GLY A 341 6.82 -4.79 30.52
C GLY A 341 6.44 -6.26 30.33
N ASP A 342 7.46 -7.09 30.11
CA ASP A 342 7.31 -8.51 29.81
C ASP A 342 6.63 -9.26 30.97
N ILE A 343 5.45 -9.83 30.71
CA ILE A 343 4.64 -10.57 31.69
C ILE A 343 5.34 -11.89 32.08
N ARG A 344 6.40 -12.30 31.37
CA ARG A 344 7.15 -13.53 31.63
C ARG A 344 8.25 -13.39 32.68
N GLU A 345 8.55 -12.20 33.18
CA GLU A 345 9.54 -12.00 34.26
C GLU A 345 9.02 -12.44 35.65
N GLN A 346 7.75 -12.82 35.81
CA GLN A 346 7.18 -13.18 37.12
C GLN A 346 7.32 -14.64 37.54
N VAL A 347 7.89 -15.53 36.72
CA VAL A 347 8.03 -16.95 37.09
C VAL A 347 9.47 -17.41 36.93
N ARG A 348 10.30 -17.13 37.94
CA ARG A 348 11.50 -17.94 38.25
C ARG A 348 11.15 -18.91 39.37
N PRO A 349 11.21 -20.24 39.18
CA PRO A 349 11.14 -21.18 40.29
C PRO A 349 12.47 -21.18 41.05
N ASP A 350 12.39 -21.31 42.38
CA ASP A 350 13.55 -21.34 43.28
C ASP A 350 14.49 -22.53 42.97
N GLU A 351 15.79 -22.22 42.87
CA GLU A 351 16.86 -23.21 42.88
C GLU A 351 16.90 -23.89 44.25
N HIS A 352 16.33 -25.09 44.39
CA HIS A 352 16.80 -26.19 45.27
C HIS A 352 15.79 -27.34 45.27
N VAL A 353 15.97 -28.33 44.39
CA VAL A 353 15.58 -29.73 44.69
C VAL A 353 16.61 -30.67 44.05
N ILE A 354 17.56 -31.11 44.87
CA ILE A 354 18.41 -32.29 44.63
C ILE A 354 17.59 -33.50 45.08
N PHE A 355 17.43 -34.52 44.24
CA PHE A 355 17.36 -35.95 44.61
C PHE A 355 17.63 -36.72 43.32
N GLY A 356 18.44 -37.78 43.25
CA GLY A 356 18.71 -38.83 44.24
C GLY A 356 18.47 -40.16 43.53
#